data_AF-A0A917ZVE0-F1
#
_entry.id   AF-A0A917ZVE0-F1
#
_cell.length_a   1.000
_cell.length_b   1.000
_cell.length_c   1.000
_cell.angle_alpha   90.00
_cell.angle_beta   90.00
_cell.angle_gamma   90.00
#
_symmetry.space_group_name_H-M   'P 1'
#
loop_
_entity.id
_entity.type
_entity.pdbx_description
1 polymer ?
#
loop_
_entity_poly.entity_id
_entity_poly.type
_entity_poly.pdbx_seq_one_letter_code
_entity_poly.pdbx_strand_id
1 'polypeptide(L)'
;MGGDVRRWFAQALLDALTGRRSATTLMRVTSNDVYERLWELAEEGSLRHSPRMPDAKVITCRHSAPAPGVLEVGAVVWAAGRSRALAFRLERGRDQRWRCTALETG
;
A
#
# COMPACT_ATOMS: atom_id res chain seq x y z
N MET A 1 -18.04 7.82 -6.85
CA MET A 1 -16.57 7.80 -7.06
C MET A 1 -16.07 6.36 -6.99
N GLY A 2 -16.26 5.58 -8.06
CA GLY A 2 -15.75 4.20 -8.15
C GLY A 2 -14.29 4.20 -8.61
N GLY A 3 -13.38 4.71 -7.78
CA GLY A 3 -11.95 4.63 -8.06
C GLY A 3 -11.46 3.19 -7.94
N ASP A 4 -10.48 2.82 -8.75
CA ASP A 4 -9.86 1.50 -8.70
C ASP A 4 -9.24 1.23 -7.32
N VAL A 5 -9.95 0.48 -6.45
CA VAL A 5 -9.62 0.32 -5.02
C VAL A 5 -8.20 -0.20 -4.80
N ARG A 6 -7.75 -1.15 -5.62
CA ARG A 6 -6.37 -1.67 -5.61
C ARG A 6 -5.35 -0.58 -5.88
N ARG A 7 -5.62 0.34 -6.81
CA ARG A 7 -4.70 1.42 -7.16
C ARG A 7 -4.69 2.50 -6.08
N TRP A 8 -5.85 2.79 -5.49
CA TRP A 8 -5.94 3.68 -4.33
C TRP A 8 -5.11 3.15 -3.15
N PHE A 9 -5.26 1.87 -2.80
CA PHE A 9 -4.46 1.25 -1.75
C PHE A 9 -2.96 1.25 -2.07
N ALA A 10 -2.57 0.89 -3.29
CA ALA A 10 -1.17 0.91 -3.71
C ALA A 10 -0.55 2.31 -3.56
N GLN A 11 -1.26 3.36 -4.00
CA GLN A 11 -0.78 4.74 -3.85
C GLN A 11 -0.74 5.16 -2.38
N ALA A 12 -1.78 4.84 -1.61
CA ALA A 12 -1.87 5.20 -0.20
C ALA A 12 -0.73 4.59 0.62
N LEU A 13 -0.43 3.30 0.40
CA LEU A 13 0.69 2.60 1.02
C LEU A 13 2.03 3.21 0.58
N LEU A 14 2.20 3.49 -0.71
CA LEU A 14 3.41 4.14 -1.23
C LEU A 14 3.65 5.51 -0.60
N ASP A 15 2.60 6.33 -0.47
CA ASP A 15 2.69 7.66 0.14
C ASP A 15 3.11 7.56 1.61
N ALA A 16 2.60 6.57 2.34
CA ALA A 16 3.00 6.33 3.72
C ALA A 16 4.47 5.88 3.83
N LEU A 17 4.88 4.90 3.01
CA LEU A 17 6.24 4.38 2.99
C LEU A 17 7.28 5.42 2.53
N THR A 18 6.87 6.38 1.71
CA THR A 18 7.75 7.46 1.22
C THR A 18 7.73 8.70 2.11
N GLY A 19 6.87 8.73 3.13
CA GLY A 19 6.69 9.86 4.05
C GLY A 19 5.86 11.02 3.49
N ARG A 20 5.22 10.86 2.31
CA ARG A 20 4.30 11.87 1.73
C ARG A 20 2.95 11.91 2.45
N ARG A 21 2.60 10.86 3.17
CA ARG A 21 1.37 10.73 3.97
C ARG A 21 1.71 10.10 5.33
N SER A 22 1.02 10.53 6.38
CA SER A 22 1.10 9.85 7.68
C SER A 22 0.44 8.47 7.63
N ALA A 23 1.14 7.44 8.11
CA ALA A 23 0.61 6.09 8.27
C ALA A 23 -0.68 6.06 9.13
N THR A 24 -0.83 6.98 10.09
CA THR A 24 -2.01 7.10 10.96
C THR A 24 -3.31 7.30 10.16
N THR A 25 -3.25 7.95 8.99
CA THR A 25 -4.42 8.10 8.11
C THR A 25 -4.94 6.76 7.60
N LEU A 26 -4.08 5.73 7.56
CA LEU A 26 -4.40 4.41 7.04
C LEU A 26 -5.00 3.46 8.09
N MET A 27 -4.99 3.81 9.37
CA MET A 27 -5.57 2.97 10.44
C MET A 27 -7.01 2.52 10.17
N ARG A 28 -7.83 3.35 9.51
CA ARG A 28 -9.23 3.00 9.18
C ARG A 28 -9.39 2.04 8.01
N VAL A 29 -8.33 1.85 7.23
CA VAL A 29 -8.31 1.03 6.01
C VAL A 29 -7.28 -0.10 6.09
N THR A 30 -6.64 -0.33 7.23
CA THR A 30 -5.71 -1.44 7.46
C THR A 30 -6.18 -2.26 8.66
N SER A 31 -5.78 -3.54 8.74
CA SER A 31 -5.76 -4.26 10.01
C SER A 31 -4.70 -3.67 10.95
N ASN A 32 -4.74 -4.07 12.23
CA ASN A 32 -3.72 -3.69 13.19
C ASN A 32 -2.32 -4.18 12.76
N ASP A 33 -2.22 -5.45 12.39
CA ASP A 33 -0.96 -6.07 11.95
C ASP A 33 -0.35 -5.37 10.73
N VAL A 34 -1.19 -4.97 9.76
CA VAL A 34 -0.71 -4.21 8.59
C VAL A 34 -0.29 -2.80 8.97
N TYR A 35 -0.99 -2.17 9.92
CA TYR A 35 -0.60 -0.84 10.41
C TYR A 35 0.76 -0.88 11.09
N GLU A 36 0.99 -1.85 11.99
CA GLU A 36 2.27 -2.06 12.65
C GLU A 36 3.37 -2.33 11.63
N ARG A 37 3.14 -3.24 10.68
CA ARG A 37 4.13 -3.53 9.64
C ARG A 37 4.44 -2.31 8.76
N LEU A 38 3.43 -1.52 8.42
CA LEU A 38 3.61 -0.28 7.66
C LEU A 38 4.44 0.74 8.46
N TRP A 39 4.20 0.86 9.76
CA TRP A 39 4.96 1.73 10.64
C TRP A 39 6.43 1.33 10.69
N GLU A 40 6.72 0.04 10.91
CA GLU A 40 8.09 -0.50 10.88
C GLU A 40 8.80 -0.17 9.56
N LEU A 41 8.18 -0.45 8.42
CA LEU A 41 8.75 -0.20 7.10
C LEU A 41 9.01 1.30 6.83
N ALA A 42 8.13 2.17 7.33
CA ALA A 42 8.31 3.62 7.21
C ALA A 42 9.47 4.13 8.09
N GLU A 43 9.62 3.56 9.29
CA GLU A 43 10.71 3.87 10.21
C GLU A 43 12.07 3.34 9.72
N GLU A 44 12.12 2.13 9.16
CA GLU A 44 13.29 1.58 8.44
C GLU A 44 13.76 2.54 7.33
N GLY A 45 12.84 3.32 6.76
CA GLY A 45 13.17 4.46 5.90
C GLY A 45 13.71 4.07 4.52
N SER A 46 13.72 2.79 4.17
CA SER A 46 14.31 2.28 2.93
C SER A 46 13.61 2.79 1.66
N LEU A 47 12.40 3.34 1.82
CA LEU A 47 11.58 3.96 0.77
C LEU A 47 11.41 5.48 0.92
N ARG A 48 12.05 6.10 1.94
CA ARG A 48 11.90 7.54 2.20
C ARG A 48 12.31 8.34 0.97
N HIS A 49 11.44 9.27 0.61
CA HIS A 49 11.71 10.15 -0.52
C HIS A 49 12.81 11.16 -0.16
N SER A 50 13.73 11.37 -1.11
CA SER A 50 14.69 12.47 -1.06
C SER A 50 14.31 13.48 -2.14
N PRO A 51 14.33 14.81 -1.88
CA PRO A 51 13.96 15.83 -2.86
C PRO A 51 14.78 15.80 -4.17
N ARG A 52 15.93 15.12 -4.16
CA ARG A 52 16.79 14.95 -5.34
C ARG A 52 16.39 13.75 -6.22
N MET A 53 15.42 12.96 -5.81
CA MET A 53 14.96 11.75 -6.51
C MET A 53 13.65 12.00 -7.26
N PRO A 54 13.37 11.25 -8.34
CA PRO A 54 12.06 11.31 -8.99
C PRO A 54 10.92 11.00 -8.04
N ASP A 55 9.74 11.57 -8.32
CA ASP A 55 8.53 11.32 -7.55
C ASP A 55 8.20 9.83 -7.46
N ALA A 56 7.73 9.43 -6.28
CA ALA A 56 7.24 8.08 -6.07
C ALA A 56 5.95 7.87 -6.87
N LYS A 57 5.85 6.74 -7.58
CA LYS A 57 4.66 6.43 -8.39
C LYS A 57 4.38 4.94 -8.48
N VAL A 58 3.09 4.61 -8.58
CA VAL A 58 2.63 3.26 -8.90
C VAL A 58 2.76 3.02 -10.41
N ILE A 59 3.68 2.13 -10.80
CA ILE A 59 3.94 1.78 -12.21
C ILE A 59 2.85 0.86 -12.73
N THR A 60 2.62 -0.27 -12.06
CA THR A 60 1.61 -1.25 -12.44
C THR A 60 0.95 -1.83 -11.20
N CYS A 61 -0.33 -2.19 -11.31
CA CYS A 61 -1.07 -2.98 -10.32
C CYS A 61 -1.74 -4.15 -11.02
N ARG A 62 -1.53 -5.35 -10.49
CA ARG A 62 -2.24 -6.57 -10.87
C ARG A 62 -2.94 -7.12 -9.65
N HIS A 63 -4.02 -7.87 -9.85
CA HIS A 63 -4.72 -8.52 -8.76
C HIS A 63 -5.28 -9.86 -9.17
N SER A 64 -5.51 -10.71 -8.16
CA SER A 64 -6.38 -11.88 -8.22
C SER A 64 -7.51 -11.69 -7.20
N ALA A 65 -8.62 -12.44 -7.37
CA ALA A 65 -9.75 -12.43 -6.46
C ALA A 65 -10.04 -13.87 -6.01
N PRO A 66 -9.30 -14.39 -5.01
CA PRO A 66 -9.38 -15.81 -4.64
C PRO A 66 -10.71 -16.19 -3.98
N ALA A 67 -11.43 -15.22 -3.42
CA ALA A 67 -12.75 -15.41 -2.82
C ALA A 67 -13.59 -14.13 -2.93
N PRO A 68 -14.92 -14.23 -2.81
CA PRO A 68 -15.78 -13.04 -2.75
C PRO A 68 -15.36 -12.10 -1.62
N GLY A 69 -15.13 -10.83 -1.97
CA GLY A 69 -14.69 -9.82 -1.00
C GLY A 69 -13.21 -9.90 -0.62
N VAL A 70 -12.40 -10.69 -1.33
CA VAL A 70 -10.94 -10.76 -1.16
C VAL A 70 -10.25 -10.35 -2.46
N LEU A 71 -9.25 -9.48 -2.37
CA LEU A 71 -8.34 -9.18 -3.46
C LEU A 71 -6.90 -9.38 -3.00
N GLU A 72 -6.10 -10.10 -3.77
CA GLU A 72 -4.65 -10.13 -3.60
C GLU A 72 -4.04 -9.27 -4.68
N VAL A 73 -3.24 -8.27 -4.30
CA VAL A 73 -2.75 -7.23 -5.18
C VAL A 73 -1.23 -7.24 -5.18
N GLY A 74 -0.65 -7.32 -6.37
CA GLY A 74 0.76 -7.07 -6.61
C GLY A 74 0.93 -5.74 -7.33
N ALA A 75 1.68 -4.82 -6.75
CA ALA A 75 2.00 -3.52 -7.34
C ALA A 75 3.51 -3.36 -7.51
N VAL A 76 3.93 -2.82 -8.65
CA VAL A 76 5.30 -2.35 -8.85
C VAL A 76 5.29 -0.84 -8.67
N VAL A 77 6.15 -0.35 -7.79
CA VAL A 77 6.28 1.07 -7.46
C VAL A 77 7.69 1.55 -7.75
N TRP A 78 7.82 2.81 -8.14
CA TRP A 78 9.10 3.51 -8.18
C TRP A 78 9.22 4.36 -6.92
N ALA A 79 10.29 4.20 -6.15
CA ALA A 79 10.59 5.03 -4.99
C ALA A 79 12.07 4.92 -4.62
N ALA A 80 12.63 5.99 -4.03
CA ALA A 80 14.05 6.05 -3.64
C ALA A 80 15.03 5.64 -4.77
N GLY A 81 14.73 6.02 -6.02
CA GLY A 81 15.58 5.76 -7.18
C GLY A 81 15.57 4.32 -7.71
N ARG A 82 14.66 3.46 -7.22
CA ARG A 82 14.54 2.06 -7.68
C ARG A 82 13.09 1.58 -7.79
N SER A 83 12.88 0.52 -8.56
CA SER A 83 11.62 -0.23 -8.56
C SER A 83 11.54 -1.16 -7.35
N ARG A 84 10.37 -1.26 -6.74
CA ARG A 84 10.05 -2.20 -5.65
C ARG A 84 8.71 -2.88 -5.87
N ALA A 85 8.56 -4.06 -5.29
CA ALA A 85 7.28 -4.76 -5.26
C ALA A 85 6.54 -4.47 -3.95
N LEU A 86 5.24 -4.19 -4.04
CA LEU A 86 4.32 -4.24 -2.91
C LEU A 86 3.34 -5.38 -3.16
N ALA A 87 3.25 -6.32 -2.24
CA ALA A 87 2.22 -7.36 -2.25
C ALA A 87 1.30 -7.11 -1.06
N PHE A 88 0.00 -7.05 -1.29
CA PHE A 88 -0.95 -6.80 -0.23
C PHE A 88 -2.30 -7.46 -0.47
N ARG A 89 -2.99 -7.79 0.62
CA ARG A 89 -4.30 -8.41 0.60
C ARG A 89 -5.35 -7.42 1.07
N LEU A 90 -6.44 -7.29 0.31
CA LEU A 90 -7.60 -6.51 0.69
C LEU A 90 -8.76 -7.44 1.02
N GLU A 91 -9.42 -7.18 2.15
CA GLU A 91 -10.63 -7.87 2.55
C GLU A 91 -11.76 -6.88 2.77
N ARG A 92 -12.94 -7.23 2.27
CA ARG A 92 -14.15 -6.43 2.44
C ARG A 92 -14.88 -6.89 3.70
N GLY A 93 -14.87 -6.02 4.71
CA GLY A 93 -15.57 -6.28 5.97
C GLY A 93 -17.09 -6.31 5.80
N ARG A 94 -17.79 -6.74 6.86
CA ARG A 94 -19.26 -6.75 6.93
C ARG A 94 -19.88 -5.36 6.74
N ASP A 95 -19.12 -4.32 7.05
CA ASP A 95 -19.48 -2.91 6.83
C ASP A 95 -19.26 -2.45 5.38
N GLN A 96 -19.00 -3.39 4.46
CA GLN A 96 -18.73 -3.15 3.04
C GLN A 96 -17.49 -2.31 2.75
N ARG A 97 -16.62 -2.11 3.74
CA ARG A 97 -15.36 -1.37 3.59
C ARG A 97 -14.20 -2.31 3.33
N TRP A 98 -13.38 -1.94 2.36
CA TRP A 98 -12.12 -2.61 2.08
C TRP A 98 -11.08 -2.24 3.13
N ARG A 99 -10.34 -3.24 3.61
CA ARG A 99 -9.20 -3.08 4.50
C ARG A 99 -8.03 -3.89 3.98
N CYS A 100 -6.83 -3.34 4.07
CA CYS A 100 -5.60 -4.08 3.84
C CYS A 100 -5.31 -4.97 5.05
N THR A 101 -5.24 -6.29 4.87
CA THR A 101 -5.08 -7.28 5.95
C THR A 101 -3.73 -8.01 5.91
N ALA A 102 -2.98 -7.89 4.82
CA ALA A 102 -1.58 -8.32 4.74
C ALA A 102 -0.78 -7.35 3.86
N LEU A 103 0.49 -7.13 4.17
CA LEU A 103 1.40 -6.27 3.43
C LEU A 103 2.83 -6.80 3.46
N GLU A 104 3.44 -6.94 2.29
CA GLU A 104 4.83 -7.32 2.09
C GLU A 104 5.49 -6.40 1.06
N THR A 105 6.81 -6.24 1.17
CA THR A 105 7.62 -5.43 0.25
C THR A 105 8.83 -6.22 -0.24
N GLY A 106 9.10 -6.16 -1.54
CA GLY A 106 10.30 -6.73 -2.19
C GLY A 106 11.22 -5.68 -2.79
#